data_AF-A0AAV3T5H7-F1
#
_entry.id   AF-A0AAV3T5H7-F1
#
_cell.length_a   1.000
_cell.length_b   1.000
_cell.length_c   1.000
_cell.angle_alpha   90.00
_cell.angle_beta   90.00
_cell.angle_gamma   90.00
#
_symmetry.space_group_name_H-M   'P 1'
#
loop_
_entity.id
_entity.type
_entity.pdbx_description
1 polymer ?
#
loop_
_entity_poly.entity_id
_entity_poly.type
_entity_poly.pdbx_seq_one_letter_code
_entity_poly.pdbx_strand_id
1 'polypeptide(L)'
;MIHEQRTDLDGLSPAGLREEYDADLRAVIDDRGAEAQNASSPASQARQDVDAVAEESGVDREVVAALADGESPEISMADAAAIQALDDDAPDADTIVEMAWEHLLLGMSSAVLDVETLASEVDAELSAKEIQQKLERRASATLDEFVAIEHPIVDRQY
;
A
#
# COMPACT_ATOMS: atom_id res chain seq x y z
N MET A 1 -7.81 -0.72 3.12
CA MET A 1 -7.32 0.45 2.34
C MET A 1 -6.06 1.07 2.96
N ILE A 2 -5.09 1.56 2.17
CA ILE A 2 -3.79 2.07 2.69
C ILE A 2 -3.96 3.34 3.55
N HIS A 3 -4.84 4.27 3.15
CA HIS A 3 -5.05 5.51 3.89
C HIS A 3 -5.87 5.35 5.19
N GLU A 4 -6.49 4.20 5.43
CA GLU A 4 -7.28 3.98 6.65
C GLU A 4 -6.37 3.65 7.82
N GLN A 5 -6.71 4.14 9.01
CA GLN A 5 -5.96 3.78 10.21
C GLN A 5 -6.24 2.32 10.58
N ARG A 6 -5.24 1.45 10.39
CA ARG A 6 -5.28 0.11 10.93
C ARG A 6 -5.10 0.14 12.45
N THR A 7 -6.03 -0.50 13.15
CA THR A 7 -5.99 -0.61 14.62
C THR A 7 -5.85 -2.05 15.08
N ASP A 8 -6.18 -3.03 14.26
CA ASP A 8 -6.00 -4.46 14.57
C ASP A 8 -5.37 -5.16 13.36
N LEU A 9 -4.56 -6.18 13.63
CA LEU A 9 -3.98 -7.04 12.60
C LEU A 9 -4.80 -8.31 12.37
N ASP A 10 -5.76 -8.64 13.23
CA ASP A 10 -6.49 -9.91 13.19
C ASP A 10 -5.53 -11.13 13.18
N GLY A 11 -4.36 -10.99 13.79
CA GLY A 11 -3.30 -12.00 13.84
C GLY A 11 -2.51 -12.18 12.54
N LEU A 12 -2.62 -11.26 11.57
CA LEU A 12 -1.86 -11.29 10.34
C LEU A 12 -0.35 -11.16 10.60
N SER A 13 0.43 -11.92 9.84
CA SER A 13 1.87 -11.69 9.69
C SER A 13 2.13 -10.51 8.75
N PRO A 14 3.35 -9.94 8.69
CA PRO A 14 3.68 -8.91 7.70
C PRO A 14 3.35 -9.34 6.26
N ALA A 15 3.63 -10.60 5.89
CA ALA A 15 3.28 -11.11 4.56
C ALA A 15 1.77 -11.19 4.32
N GLY A 16 0.99 -11.53 5.35
CA GLY A 16 -0.48 -11.56 5.26
C GLY A 16 -1.07 -10.15 5.16
N LEU A 17 -0.50 -9.19 5.90
CA LEU A 17 -0.85 -7.78 5.80
C LEU A 17 -0.53 -7.22 4.40
N ARG A 18 0.63 -7.60 3.83
CA ARG A 18 0.99 -7.26 2.46
C ARG A 18 0.01 -7.84 1.43
N GLU A 19 -0.37 -9.11 1.57
CA GLU A 19 -1.35 -9.77 0.70
C GLU A 19 -2.73 -9.08 0.75
N GLU A 20 -3.14 -8.58 1.92
CA GLU A 20 -4.37 -7.79 2.06
C GLU A 20 -4.30 -6.48 1.27
N TYR A 21 -3.19 -5.73 1.35
CA TYR A 21 -3.01 -4.53 0.53
C TYR A 21 -2.94 -4.84 -0.97
N ASP A 22 -2.28 -5.92 -1.38
CA ASP A 22 -2.27 -6.33 -2.79
C ASP A 22 -3.69 -6.70 -3.27
N ALA A 23 -4.52 -7.30 -2.40
CA ALA A 23 -5.92 -7.60 -2.70
C ALA A 23 -6.78 -6.34 -2.82
N ASP A 24 -6.59 -5.35 -1.94
CA ASP A 24 -7.25 -4.04 -2.02
C ASP A 24 -6.91 -3.34 -3.34
N LEU A 25 -5.61 -3.29 -3.71
CA LEU A 25 -5.16 -2.68 -4.97
C LEU A 25 -5.71 -3.43 -6.19
N ARG A 26 -5.77 -4.76 -6.16
CA ARG A 26 -6.37 -5.57 -7.22
C ARG A 26 -7.86 -5.27 -7.38
N ALA A 27 -8.59 -5.10 -6.29
CA ALA A 27 -10.01 -4.74 -6.34
C ALA A 27 -10.21 -3.41 -7.08
N VAL A 28 -9.37 -2.40 -6.81
CA VAL A 28 -9.40 -1.13 -7.54
C VAL A 28 -9.12 -1.32 -9.04
N ILE A 29 -8.14 -2.17 -9.40
CA ILE A 29 -7.83 -2.49 -10.80
C ILE A 29 -9.03 -3.15 -11.49
N ASP A 30 -9.65 -4.14 -10.84
CA ASP A 30 -10.79 -4.89 -11.37
C ASP A 30 -12.03 -4.00 -11.56
N ASP A 31 -12.31 -3.12 -10.59
CA ASP A 31 -13.45 -2.20 -10.63
C ASP A 31 -13.30 -1.16 -11.76
N ARG A 32 -12.09 -0.63 -11.97
CA ARG A 32 -11.81 0.25 -13.12
C ARG A 32 -11.98 -0.46 -14.47
N GLY A 33 -11.62 -1.74 -14.54
CA GLY A 33 -11.91 -2.56 -15.71
C GLY A 33 -13.40 -2.76 -15.98
N ALA A 34 -14.20 -2.85 -14.90
CA ALA A 34 -15.64 -2.98 -15.00
C ALA A 34 -16.33 -1.69 -15.47
N GLU A 35 -15.80 -0.50 -15.24
CA GLU A 35 -16.46 0.75 -15.69
C GLU A 35 -16.23 1.07 -17.16
N ALA A 36 -15.12 0.59 -17.75
CA ALA A 36 -14.79 0.74 -19.17
C ALA A 36 -15.72 -0.07 -20.12
N GLN A 37 -16.75 -0.71 -19.59
CA GLN A 37 -17.60 -1.68 -20.27
C GLN A 37 -18.45 -1.07 -21.41
N ASN A 38 -17.88 -1.11 -22.62
CA ASN A 38 -18.60 -1.40 -23.86
C ASN A 38 -17.73 -2.27 -24.80
N ALA A 39 -18.09 -3.55 -24.89
CA ALA A 39 -17.75 -4.53 -25.94
C ALA A 39 -16.43 -5.35 -25.87
N SER A 40 -16.61 -6.69 -25.89
CA SER A 40 -15.70 -7.75 -26.42
C SER A 40 -14.79 -8.52 -25.43
N SER A 41 -14.86 -9.86 -25.47
CA SER A 41 -14.03 -10.95 -24.85
C SER A 41 -13.23 -10.72 -23.54
N PRO A 42 -13.25 -11.66 -22.57
CA PRO A 42 -12.61 -11.51 -21.25
C PRO A 42 -11.09 -11.28 -21.27
N ALA A 43 -10.35 -11.96 -22.16
CA ALA A 43 -8.88 -11.85 -22.19
C ALA A 43 -8.37 -10.53 -22.83
N SER A 44 -9.18 -9.92 -23.70
CA SER A 44 -8.91 -8.58 -24.23
C SER A 44 -9.26 -7.49 -23.22
N GLN A 45 -10.23 -7.74 -22.33
CA GLN A 45 -10.65 -6.81 -21.27
C GLN A 45 -9.56 -6.66 -20.21
N ALA A 46 -9.11 -7.76 -19.60
CA ALA A 46 -8.08 -7.72 -18.56
C ALA A 46 -6.80 -6.97 -19.00
N ARG A 47 -6.44 -7.02 -20.29
CA ARG A 47 -5.31 -6.24 -20.83
C ARG A 47 -5.60 -4.74 -20.94
N GLN A 48 -6.82 -4.38 -21.34
CA GLN A 48 -7.25 -2.99 -21.46
C GLN A 48 -7.38 -2.33 -20.09
N ASP A 49 -7.80 -3.09 -19.08
CA ASP A 49 -7.97 -2.62 -17.70
C ASP A 49 -6.60 -2.25 -17.09
N VAL A 50 -5.61 -3.13 -17.30
CA VAL A 50 -4.20 -2.87 -16.95
C VAL A 50 -3.65 -1.64 -17.67
N ASP A 51 -3.92 -1.49 -18.97
CA ASP A 51 -3.41 -0.36 -19.75
C ASP A 51 -4.03 0.97 -19.27
N ALA A 52 -5.34 0.99 -18.99
CA ALA A 52 -6.04 2.17 -18.48
C ALA A 52 -5.55 2.57 -17.09
N VAL A 53 -5.45 1.61 -16.16
CA VAL A 53 -4.94 1.86 -14.81
C VAL A 53 -3.50 2.38 -14.86
N ALA A 54 -2.63 1.77 -15.68
CA ALA A 54 -1.25 2.23 -15.83
C ALA A 54 -1.18 3.66 -16.40
N GLU A 55 -2.02 4.01 -17.37
CA GLU A 55 -2.07 5.36 -17.94
C GLU A 55 -2.57 6.40 -16.93
N GLU A 56 -3.65 6.09 -16.20
CA GLU A 56 -4.29 7.01 -15.25
C GLU A 56 -3.47 7.20 -13.97
N SER A 57 -2.95 6.12 -13.41
CA SER A 57 -2.11 6.17 -12.19
C SER A 57 -0.67 6.59 -12.46
N GLY A 58 -0.19 6.42 -13.70
CA GLY A 58 1.21 6.63 -14.07
C GLY A 58 2.17 5.53 -13.59
N VAL A 59 1.64 4.43 -13.04
CA VAL A 59 2.42 3.28 -12.55
C VAL A 59 2.87 2.40 -13.72
N ASP A 60 4.01 1.72 -13.55
CA ASP A 60 4.50 0.78 -14.55
C ASP A 60 3.46 -0.32 -14.83
N ARG A 61 3.17 -0.50 -16.12
CA ARG A 61 2.21 -1.48 -16.61
C ARG A 61 2.51 -2.91 -16.15
N GLU A 62 3.78 -3.29 -16.02
CA GLU A 62 4.19 -4.62 -15.56
C GLU A 62 3.82 -4.82 -14.07
N VAL A 63 3.94 -3.79 -13.25
CA VAL A 63 3.52 -3.80 -11.84
C VAL A 63 2.00 -3.95 -11.74
N VAL A 64 1.25 -3.16 -12.51
CA VAL A 64 -0.22 -3.24 -12.55
C VAL A 64 -0.68 -4.63 -13.02
N ALA A 65 -0.04 -5.17 -14.07
CA ALA A 65 -0.34 -6.51 -14.57
C ALA A 65 -0.09 -7.59 -13.52
N ALA A 66 1.04 -7.53 -12.80
CA ALA A 66 1.37 -8.48 -11.76
C ALA A 66 0.34 -8.44 -10.61
N LEU A 67 -0.06 -7.25 -10.16
CA LEU A 67 -1.13 -7.09 -9.16
C LEU A 67 -2.46 -7.70 -9.63
N ALA A 68 -2.85 -7.41 -10.87
CA ALA A 68 -4.06 -7.95 -11.49
C ALA A 68 -4.04 -9.49 -11.57
N ASP A 69 -2.87 -10.08 -11.86
CA ASP A 69 -2.66 -11.53 -11.94
C ASP A 69 -2.59 -12.23 -10.57
N GLY A 70 -2.71 -11.49 -9.46
CA GLY A 70 -2.67 -12.08 -8.12
C GLY A 70 -1.31 -12.04 -7.43
N GLU A 71 -0.31 -11.41 -8.06
CA GLU A 71 1.07 -11.39 -7.57
C GLU A 71 1.30 -10.23 -6.59
N SER A 72 2.50 -10.22 -5.97
CA SER A 72 2.95 -9.22 -5.00
C SER A 72 4.25 -8.57 -5.51
N PRO A 73 4.19 -7.68 -6.52
CA PRO A 73 5.36 -7.04 -7.08
C PRO A 73 5.98 -6.03 -6.10
N GLU A 74 7.27 -5.72 -6.26
CA GLU A 74 7.86 -4.56 -5.58
C GLU A 74 7.19 -3.28 -6.12
N ILE A 75 6.64 -2.46 -5.23
CA ILE A 75 5.91 -1.24 -5.57
C ILE A 75 6.23 -0.15 -4.55
N SER A 76 6.32 1.10 -5.01
CA SER A 76 6.49 2.23 -4.11
C SER A 76 5.18 2.59 -3.40
N MET A 77 5.27 3.21 -2.22
CA MET A 77 4.07 3.73 -1.54
C MET A 77 3.32 4.77 -2.38
N ALA A 78 4.05 5.54 -3.19
CA ALA A 78 3.45 6.54 -4.08
C ALA A 78 2.66 5.86 -5.20
N ASP A 79 3.21 4.81 -5.81
CA ASP A 79 2.54 4.05 -6.87
C ASP A 79 1.33 3.28 -6.34
N ALA A 80 1.46 2.65 -5.17
CA ALA A 80 0.35 1.98 -4.51
C ALA A 80 -0.80 2.97 -4.20
N ALA A 81 -0.46 4.16 -3.70
CA ALA A 81 -1.44 5.22 -3.48
C ALA A 81 -2.05 5.76 -4.78
N ALA A 82 -1.26 5.85 -5.87
CA ALA A 82 -1.76 6.28 -7.17
C ALA A 82 -2.76 5.29 -7.77
N ILE A 83 -2.55 3.99 -7.59
CA ILE A 83 -3.54 2.96 -7.94
C ILE A 83 -4.77 3.12 -7.05
N GLN A 84 -4.59 3.21 -5.72
CA GLN A 84 -5.72 3.32 -4.79
C GLN A 84 -6.60 4.56 -5.04
N ALA A 85 -6.00 5.70 -5.40
CA ALA A 85 -6.70 6.95 -5.70
C ALA A 85 -7.59 6.87 -6.95
N LEU A 86 -7.55 5.76 -7.68
CA LEU A 86 -8.51 5.46 -8.73
C LEU A 86 -9.87 5.01 -8.14
N ASP A 87 -9.94 4.56 -6.90
CA ASP A 87 -11.25 4.38 -6.27
C ASP A 87 -11.95 5.75 -6.12
N ASP A 88 -13.18 5.87 -6.61
CA ASP A 88 -13.95 7.13 -6.61
C ASP A 88 -14.22 7.68 -5.20
N ASP A 89 -14.23 6.81 -4.19
CA ASP A 89 -14.43 7.18 -2.79
C ASP A 89 -13.09 7.44 -2.07
N ALA A 90 -11.95 7.18 -2.71
CA ALA A 90 -10.63 7.41 -2.12
C ALA A 90 -10.17 8.88 -2.26
N PRO A 91 -9.36 9.37 -1.30
CA PRO A 91 -8.63 10.64 -1.47
C PRO A 91 -7.64 10.57 -2.65
N ASP A 92 -7.10 11.73 -3.04
CA ASP A 92 -6.00 11.75 -3.99
C ASP A 92 -4.73 11.05 -3.44
N ALA A 93 -3.84 10.63 -4.33
CA ALA A 93 -2.68 9.81 -3.99
C ALA A 93 -1.74 10.47 -2.96
N ASP A 94 -1.52 11.79 -3.06
CA ASP A 94 -0.67 12.51 -2.10
C ASP A 94 -1.30 12.52 -0.71
N THR A 95 -2.62 12.74 -0.64
CA THR A 95 -3.39 12.66 0.61
C THR A 95 -3.38 11.25 1.20
N ILE A 96 -3.49 10.20 0.38
CA ILE A 96 -3.39 8.80 0.84
C ILE A 96 -2.04 8.54 1.52
N VAL A 97 -0.94 8.94 0.87
CA VAL A 97 0.40 8.79 1.44
C VAL A 97 0.53 9.56 2.75
N GLU A 98 0.06 10.81 2.79
CA GLU A 98 0.06 11.62 4.00
C GLU A 98 -0.66 10.94 5.16
N MET A 99 -1.91 10.53 4.96
CA MET A 99 -2.72 9.88 5.98
C MET A 99 -2.10 8.58 6.47
N ALA A 100 -1.58 7.74 5.57
CA ALA A 100 -0.93 6.50 5.92
C ALA A 100 0.24 6.72 6.90
N TRP A 101 1.15 7.65 6.59
CA TRP A 101 2.30 7.95 7.47
C TRP A 101 1.90 8.67 8.77
N GLU A 102 0.89 9.54 8.74
CA GLU A 102 0.36 10.17 9.95
C GLU A 102 -0.27 9.16 10.91
N HIS A 103 -1.01 8.18 10.38
CA HIS A 103 -1.57 7.10 11.18
C HIS A 103 -0.50 6.26 11.86
N LEU A 104 0.63 6.00 11.20
CA LEU A 104 1.78 5.33 11.82
C LEU A 104 2.38 6.16 12.97
N LEU A 105 2.54 7.48 12.80
CA LEU A 105 3.03 8.37 13.86
C LEU A 105 2.08 8.41 15.07
N LEU A 106 0.76 8.41 14.82
CA LEU A 106 -0.25 8.30 15.87
C LEU A 106 -0.19 6.94 16.56
N GLY A 107 -0.05 5.85 15.80
CA GLY A 107 0.11 4.50 16.33
C GLY A 107 1.35 4.37 17.21
N MET A 108 2.50 4.89 16.77
CA MET A 108 3.73 4.93 17.58
C MET A 108 3.53 5.68 18.89
N SER A 109 2.83 6.82 18.85
CA SER A 109 2.54 7.60 20.06
C SER A 109 1.65 6.83 21.03
N SER A 110 0.63 6.14 20.54
CA SER A 110 -0.27 5.29 21.32
C SER A 110 0.44 4.07 21.92
N ALA A 111 1.31 3.42 21.14
CA ALA A 111 2.10 2.27 21.56
C ALA A 111 3.33 2.65 22.42
N VAL A 112 3.60 3.95 22.60
CA VAL A 112 4.81 4.47 23.27
C VAL A 112 6.08 3.88 22.65
N LEU A 113 6.11 3.83 21.33
CA LEU A 113 7.19 3.23 20.54
C LEU A 113 8.14 4.31 20.01
N ASP A 114 9.45 4.07 20.15
CA ASP A 114 10.48 4.89 19.51
C ASP A 114 11.10 4.17 18.29
N VAL A 115 11.78 4.93 17.43
CA VAL A 115 12.38 4.39 16.20
C VAL A 115 13.52 3.39 16.42
N GLU A 116 14.18 3.43 17.58
CA GLU A 116 15.25 2.47 17.91
C GLU A 116 14.65 1.11 18.25
N THR A 117 13.60 1.11 19.05
CA THR A 117 12.83 -0.09 19.40
C THR A 117 12.17 -0.67 18.16
N LEU A 118 11.53 0.18 17.36
CA LEU A 118 10.93 -0.22 16.08
C LEU A 118 11.97 -0.85 15.14
N ALA A 119 13.14 -0.22 14.95
CA ALA A 119 14.21 -0.77 14.13
C ALA A 119 14.74 -2.13 14.61
N SER A 120 14.64 -2.43 15.91
CA SER A 120 15.04 -3.72 16.45
C SER A 120 14.05 -4.85 16.18
N GLU A 121 12.84 -4.53 15.73
CA GLU A 121 11.73 -5.47 15.53
C GLU A 121 11.30 -5.61 14.08
N VAL A 122 11.51 -4.56 13.29
CA VAL A 122 11.28 -4.57 11.84
C VAL A 122 12.24 -5.57 11.19
N ASP A 123 11.70 -6.63 10.58
CA ASP A 123 12.46 -7.62 9.82
C ASP A 123 12.70 -7.14 8.37
N ALA A 124 13.34 -5.98 8.21
CA ALA A 124 13.57 -5.35 6.89
C ALA A 124 14.95 -4.69 6.74
N GLU A 125 15.92 -5.03 7.60
CA GLU A 125 17.27 -4.43 7.61
C GLU A 125 17.29 -2.88 7.65
N LEU A 126 16.22 -2.25 8.17
CA LEU A 126 16.10 -0.80 8.26
C LEU A 126 16.71 -0.28 9.57
N SER A 127 17.61 0.70 9.47
CA SER A 127 18.09 1.42 10.64
C SER A 127 17.03 2.39 11.19
N ALA A 128 17.12 2.73 12.48
CA ALA A 128 16.26 3.73 13.12
C ALA A 128 16.25 5.08 12.37
N LYS A 129 17.38 5.45 11.78
CA LYS A 129 17.49 6.66 10.95
C LYS A 129 16.67 6.54 9.66
N GLU A 130 16.74 5.40 8.97
CA GLU A 130 15.98 5.17 7.74
C GLU A 130 14.48 5.16 8.02
N ILE A 131 14.06 4.51 9.11
CA ILE A 131 12.67 4.53 9.58
C ILE A 131 12.22 5.97 9.86
N GLN A 132 13.01 6.75 10.61
CA GLN A 132 12.69 8.16 10.86
C GLN A 132 12.56 8.97 9.56
N GLN A 133 13.45 8.78 8.59
CA GLN A 133 13.36 9.49 7.31
C GLN A 133 12.10 9.12 6.53
N LYS A 134 11.66 7.86 6.55
CA LYS A 134 10.44 7.40 5.89
C LYS A 134 9.18 7.93 6.59
N LEU A 135 9.11 7.85 7.93
CA LEU A 135 8.02 8.43 8.73
C LEU A 135 7.87 9.95 8.50
N GLU A 136 8.99 10.67 8.35
CA GLU A 136 8.99 12.10 8.02
C GLU A 136 8.79 12.39 6.53
N ARG A 137 8.55 11.36 5.71
CA ARG A 137 8.41 11.46 4.24
C ARG A 137 9.60 12.13 3.55
N ARG A 138 10.80 12.01 4.14
CA ARG A 138 12.08 12.53 3.62
C ARG A 138 12.86 11.51 2.79
N ALA A 139 12.42 10.25 2.79
CA ALA A 139 12.92 9.19 1.93
C ALA A 139 11.72 8.44 1.31
N SER A 140 11.88 7.97 0.08
CA SER A 140 10.89 7.09 -0.55
C SER A 140 10.82 5.76 0.22
N ALA A 141 9.65 5.13 0.18
CA ALA A 141 9.41 3.82 0.76
C ALA A 141 8.69 2.91 -0.23
N THR A 142 8.99 1.62 -0.17
CA THR A 142 8.18 0.57 -0.79
C THR A 142 6.98 0.23 0.10
N LEU A 143 5.99 -0.43 -0.49
CA LEU A 143 4.86 -0.97 0.28
C LEU A 143 5.33 -2.04 1.29
N ASP A 144 6.37 -2.82 0.96
CA ASP A 144 6.98 -3.77 1.90
C ASP A 144 7.57 -3.08 3.13
N GLU A 145 8.31 -1.98 2.94
CA GLU A 145 8.87 -1.23 4.07
C GLU A 145 7.77 -0.56 4.91
N PHE A 146 6.69 -0.09 4.28
CA PHE A 146 5.55 0.44 5.00
C PHE A 146 4.89 -0.64 5.87
N VAL A 147 4.59 -1.81 5.31
CA VAL A 147 4.01 -2.95 6.03
C VAL A 147 4.93 -3.42 7.15
N ALA A 148 6.24 -3.50 6.89
CA ALA A 148 7.22 -3.90 7.88
C ALA A 148 7.26 -2.94 9.07
N ILE A 149 7.04 -1.63 8.84
CA ILE A 149 6.95 -0.61 9.90
C ILE A 149 5.59 -0.64 10.60
N GLU A 150 4.49 -0.73 9.84
CA GLU A 150 3.12 -0.72 10.37
C GLU A 150 2.86 -1.89 11.31
N HIS A 151 3.29 -3.08 10.92
CA HIS A 151 2.99 -4.32 11.64
C HIS A 151 3.33 -4.27 13.14
N PRO A 152 4.59 -4.00 13.57
CA PRO A 152 4.94 -3.90 15.00
C PRO A 152 4.27 -2.71 15.73
N ILE A 153 3.87 -1.66 15.02
CA ILE A 153 3.14 -0.53 15.61
C ILE A 153 1.71 -0.94 15.98
N VAL A 154 1.02 -1.66 15.09
CA VAL A 154 -0.36 -2.11 15.31
C VAL A 154 -0.39 -3.27 16.29
N ASP A 155 0.51 -4.24 16.18
CA ASP A 155 0.62 -5.41 17.07
C ASP A 155 0.74 -5.01 18.55
N ARG A 156 1.41 -3.88 18.83
CA ARG A 156 1.60 -3.35 20.19
C ARG A 156 0.41 -2.65 20.80
N GLN A 157 -0.63 -2.35 20.04
CA GLN A 157 -1.80 -1.64 20.57
C GLN A 157 -2.71 -2.56 21.41
N TYR A 158 -2.41 -3.88 21.50
CA TYR A 158 -3.22 -4.88 22.20
C TYR A 158 -2.42 -5.86 23.08
#